data_AF-A0A929CRV1-F1
#
_entry.id   AF-A0A929CRV1-F1
#
_cell.length_a   1.000
_cell.length_b   1.000
_cell.length_c   1.000
_cell.angle_alpha   90.00
_cell.angle_beta   90.00
_cell.angle_gamma   90.00
#
_symmetry.space_group_name_H-M   'P 1'
#
loop_
_entity.id
_entity.type
_entity.pdbx_description
1 polymer ?
#
loop_
_entity_poly.entity_id
_entity_poly.type
_entity_poly.pdbx_seq_one_letter_code
_entity_poly.pdbx_strand_id
1 'polypeptide(L)'
;MKKICLSIISILLMLALMFFDSCKKDEYELGPTRDFVNLMTGTWKVTQVIQIDEYAIKEGLEPTTMDRTNVMNFTDYQITFNSDGSNPATFVVDPGNAPNFVDDEGTWKLDNYNYPTTILLTKTGASEPTSRFALTGPPRKGVPLMIRFERYSQGVLLLSYEYTLTKQ
;
A
#
# COMPACT_ATOMS: atom_id res chain seq x y z
N MET A 1 -24.38 57.85 -37.37
CA MET A 1 -23.55 56.64 -37.63
C MET A 1 -22.52 56.36 -36.54
N LYS A 2 -21.68 57.33 -36.09
CA LYS A 2 -20.69 57.11 -35.01
C LYS A 2 -21.30 56.61 -33.67
N LYS A 3 -22.47 57.13 -33.26
CA LYS A 3 -23.14 56.74 -31.99
C LYS A 3 -23.64 55.29 -31.97
N ILE A 4 -24.05 54.75 -33.14
CA ILE A 4 -24.54 53.37 -33.27
C ILE A 4 -23.36 52.38 -33.18
N CYS A 5 -22.21 52.74 -33.76
CA CYS A 5 -20.99 51.92 -33.69
C CYS A 5 -20.41 51.84 -32.26
N LEU A 6 -20.40 52.95 -31.52
CA LEU A 6 -20.01 52.99 -30.10
C LEU A 6 -20.93 52.15 -29.21
N SER A 7 -22.24 52.12 -29.50
CA SER A 7 -23.22 51.34 -28.73
C SER A 7 -23.03 49.83 -28.94
N ILE A 8 -22.69 49.39 -30.15
CA ILE A 8 -22.47 47.98 -30.47
C ILE A 8 -21.17 47.47 -29.81
N ILE A 9 -20.11 48.28 -29.83
CA ILE A 9 -18.83 47.96 -29.16
C ILE A 9 -19.03 47.83 -27.64
N SER A 10 -19.84 48.70 -27.03
CA SER A 10 -20.15 48.62 -25.59
C SER A 10 -20.92 47.35 -25.22
N ILE A 11 -21.85 46.90 -26.06
CA ILE A 11 -22.61 45.66 -25.83
C ILE A 11 -21.71 44.43 -26.00
N LEU A 12 -20.82 44.43 -27.00
CA LEU A 12 -19.88 43.34 -27.23
C LEU A 12 -18.87 43.19 -26.08
N LEU A 13 -18.42 44.32 -25.52
CA LEU A 13 -17.51 44.34 -24.37
C LEU A 13 -18.20 43.85 -23.08
N MET A 14 -19.48 44.20 -22.89
CA MET A 14 -20.28 43.75 -21.75
C MET A 14 -20.58 42.24 -21.82
N LEU A 15 -20.79 41.71 -23.04
CA LEU A 15 -21.00 40.28 -23.27
C LEU A 15 -19.71 39.48 -23.08
N ALA A 16 -18.55 40.04 -23.43
CA ALA A 16 -17.24 39.40 -23.23
C ALA A 16 -16.87 39.27 -21.73
N LEU A 17 -17.30 40.21 -20.89
CA LEU A 17 -17.04 40.17 -19.44
C LEU A 17 -17.83 39.06 -18.71
N MET A 18 -18.93 38.57 -19.28
CA MET A 18 -19.73 37.49 -18.70
C MET A 18 -19.10 36.09 -18.83
N PHE A 19 -18.07 35.92 -19.67
CA PHE A 19 -17.40 34.63 -19.84
C PHE A 19 -16.32 34.32 -18.79
N PHE A 20 -15.93 35.29 -17.96
CA PHE A 20 -14.88 35.09 -16.96
C PHE A 20 -15.36 34.46 -15.63
N ASP A 21 -16.68 34.37 -15.41
CA ASP A 21 -17.26 33.86 -14.15
C ASP A 21 -17.74 32.39 -14.24
N SER A 22 -17.45 31.72 -15.36
CA SER A 22 -17.84 30.31 -15.57
C SER A 22 -16.86 29.31 -14.95
N CYS A 23 -15.79 29.77 -14.29
CA CYS A 23 -14.85 28.91 -13.59
C CYS A 23 -15.34 28.69 -12.16
N LYS A 24 -16.37 27.85 -11.99
CA LYS A 24 -16.74 27.36 -10.67
C LYS A 24 -15.60 26.49 -10.16
N LYS A 25 -14.97 26.89 -9.07
CA LYS A 25 -14.08 26.01 -8.31
C LYS A 25 -14.98 24.93 -7.72
N ASP A 26 -14.97 23.75 -8.30
CA ASP A 26 -15.62 22.59 -7.70
C ASP A 26 -14.96 22.36 -6.33
N GLU A 27 -15.71 22.64 -5.26
CA GLU A 27 -15.33 22.23 -3.92
C GLU A 27 -15.60 20.72 -3.82
N TYR A 28 -14.60 19.92 -4.15
CA TYR A 28 -14.62 18.50 -3.86
C TYR A 28 -14.38 18.31 -2.36
N GLU A 29 -15.42 17.96 -1.62
CA GLU A 29 -15.25 17.39 -0.30
C GLU A 29 -14.57 16.02 -0.46
N LEU A 30 -13.28 15.96 -0.13
CA LEU A 30 -12.62 14.68 0.06
C LEU A 30 -13.34 14.01 1.23
N GLY A 31 -13.96 12.85 0.97
CA GLY A 31 -14.61 12.06 2.01
C GLY A 31 -13.65 11.74 3.18
N PRO A 32 -14.16 11.16 4.28
CA PRO A 32 -13.34 10.91 5.46
C PRO A 32 -12.10 10.09 5.12
N THR A 33 -10.98 10.42 5.77
CA THR A 33 -9.73 9.68 5.61
C THR A 33 -9.98 8.20 5.88
N ARG A 34 -9.48 7.36 4.98
CA ARG A 34 -9.63 5.92 5.09
C ARG A 34 -8.87 5.42 6.33
N ASP A 35 -9.55 4.65 7.17
CA ASP A 35 -8.93 4.00 8.31
C ASP A 35 -8.17 2.74 7.84
N PHE A 36 -6.88 2.92 7.54
CA PHE A 36 -6.02 1.83 7.10
C PHE A 36 -5.75 0.80 8.20
N VAL A 37 -5.79 1.20 9.48
CA VAL A 37 -5.58 0.29 10.61
C VAL A 37 -6.72 -0.72 10.67
N ASN A 38 -7.95 -0.26 10.58
CA ASN A 38 -9.13 -1.12 10.55
C ASN A 38 -9.19 -2.01 9.30
N LEU A 39 -8.69 -1.53 8.14
CA LEU A 39 -8.60 -2.37 6.95
C LEU A 39 -7.60 -3.52 7.12
N MET A 40 -6.47 -3.25 7.76
CA MET A 40 -5.41 -4.21 8.03
C MET A 40 -5.76 -5.18 9.17
N THR A 41 -6.56 -4.76 10.14
CA THR A 41 -6.89 -5.57 11.32
C THR A 41 -7.65 -6.85 10.94
N GLY A 42 -7.22 -7.99 11.45
CA GLY A 42 -7.79 -9.32 11.19
C GLY A 42 -6.72 -10.35 10.83
N THR A 43 -7.18 -11.56 10.54
CA THR A 43 -6.32 -12.69 10.14
C THR A 43 -6.17 -12.73 8.63
N TRP A 44 -4.93 -12.83 8.17
CA TRP A 44 -4.54 -12.87 6.77
C TRP A 44 -3.78 -14.16 6.50
N LYS A 45 -4.20 -14.87 5.46
CA LYS A 45 -3.58 -16.12 5.02
C LYS A 45 -2.81 -15.88 3.74
N VAL A 46 -1.58 -16.37 3.65
CA VAL A 46 -0.81 -16.31 2.41
C VAL A 46 -1.47 -17.21 1.38
N THR A 47 -1.61 -16.70 0.15
CA THR A 47 -2.21 -17.44 -0.97
C THR A 47 -1.28 -17.54 -2.16
N GLN A 48 -0.27 -16.66 -2.24
CA GLN A 48 0.75 -16.70 -3.27
C GLN A 48 2.06 -16.12 -2.73
N VAL A 49 3.17 -16.69 -3.18
CA VAL A 49 4.52 -16.17 -2.95
C VAL A 49 5.28 -16.18 -4.26
N ILE A 50 5.64 -14.99 -4.76
CA ILE A 50 6.52 -14.84 -5.92
C ILE A 50 7.88 -14.37 -5.43
N GLN A 51 8.92 -15.16 -5.71
CA GLN A 51 10.31 -14.73 -5.54
C GLN A 51 10.74 -13.99 -6.79
N ILE A 52 11.40 -12.85 -6.60
CA ILE A 52 11.96 -12.02 -7.66
C ILE A 52 13.48 -11.95 -7.44
N ASP A 53 14.23 -12.26 -8.50
CA ASP A 53 15.68 -12.12 -8.53
C ASP A 53 16.05 -10.72 -9.05
N GLU A 54 16.29 -9.83 -8.09
CA GLU A 54 16.57 -8.41 -8.34
C GLU A 54 17.95 -8.24 -9.00
N TYR A 55 18.87 -9.17 -8.73
CA TYR A 55 20.17 -9.20 -9.39
C TYR A 55 20.02 -9.63 -10.86
N ALA A 56 19.26 -10.68 -11.14
CA ALA A 56 19.00 -11.12 -12.51
C ALA A 56 18.31 -10.03 -13.33
N ILE A 57 17.32 -9.32 -12.76
CA ILE A 57 16.68 -8.16 -13.41
C ILE A 57 17.71 -7.09 -13.76
N LYS A 58 18.58 -6.73 -12.81
CA LYS A 58 19.58 -5.69 -13.01
C LYS A 58 20.59 -6.05 -14.11
N GLU A 59 20.98 -7.32 -14.20
CA GLU A 59 21.97 -7.82 -15.16
C GLU A 59 21.34 -8.31 -16.48
N GLY A 60 20.01 -8.26 -16.62
CA GLY A 60 19.29 -8.74 -17.81
C GLY A 60 19.36 -10.26 -17.99
N LEU A 61 19.42 -11.01 -16.90
CA LEU A 61 19.48 -12.47 -16.86
C LEU A 61 18.09 -13.06 -16.59
N GLU A 62 17.85 -14.28 -17.08
CA GLU A 62 16.60 -15.03 -16.83
C GLU A 62 16.90 -16.37 -16.13
N PRO A 63 15.99 -16.88 -15.27
CA PRO A 63 14.68 -16.32 -14.94
C PRO A 63 14.74 -15.20 -13.89
N THR A 64 13.95 -14.14 -14.09
CA THR A 64 13.82 -13.02 -13.13
C THR A 64 12.83 -13.27 -12.00
N THR A 65 11.88 -14.20 -12.18
CA THR A 65 10.84 -14.51 -11.20
C THR A 65 10.59 -16.00 -11.08
N MET A 66 10.13 -16.44 -9.91
CA MET A 66 9.73 -17.81 -9.66
C MET A 66 8.60 -17.88 -8.64
N ASP A 67 7.54 -18.62 -8.98
CA ASP A 67 6.48 -18.93 -8.03
C ASP A 67 6.99 -19.95 -6.99
N ARG A 68 6.92 -19.56 -5.71
CA ARG A 68 7.35 -20.36 -4.57
C ARG A 68 6.19 -20.86 -3.71
N THR A 69 4.95 -20.54 -4.07
CA THR A 69 3.75 -20.79 -3.27
C THR A 69 3.69 -22.21 -2.71
N ASN A 70 3.93 -23.21 -3.56
CA ASN A 70 3.82 -24.63 -3.20
C ASN A 70 5.15 -25.28 -2.80
N VAL A 71 6.27 -24.56 -2.87
CA VAL A 71 7.60 -25.14 -2.62
C VAL A 71 7.80 -25.41 -1.11
N MET A 72 7.24 -24.55 -0.27
CA MET A 72 7.41 -24.63 1.19
C MET A 72 6.07 -24.44 1.93
N ASN A 73 4.97 -24.96 1.39
CA ASN A 73 3.64 -24.91 2.01
C ASN A 73 3.21 -23.51 2.48
N PHE A 74 3.57 -22.45 1.75
CA PHE A 74 3.31 -21.08 2.18
C PHE A 74 1.82 -20.79 2.39
N THR A 75 0.94 -21.55 1.75
CA THR A 75 -0.51 -21.44 1.95
C THR A 75 -0.97 -21.82 3.35
N ASP A 76 -0.14 -22.44 4.17
CA ASP A 76 -0.47 -22.71 5.59
C ASP A 76 -0.23 -21.48 6.48
N TYR A 77 0.59 -20.53 6.01
CA TYR A 77 1.01 -19.38 6.78
C TYR A 77 -0.12 -18.36 7.00
N GLN A 78 -0.30 -17.96 8.25
CA GLN A 78 -1.25 -16.95 8.67
C GLN A 78 -0.60 -15.91 9.58
N ILE A 79 -1.05 -14.66 9.45
CA ILE A 79 -0.70 -13.57 10.35
C ILE A 79 -1.97 -12.84 10.77
N THR A 80 -2.13 -12.61 12.06
CA THR A 80 -3.24 -11.84 12.63
C THR A 80 -2.72 -10.49 13.09
N PHE A 81 -3.28 -9.42 12.55
CA PHE A 81 -3.04 -8.05 13.02
C PHE A 81 -4.19 -7.63 13.94
N ASN A 82 -3.88 -7.33 15.20
CA ASN A 82 -4.83 -6.83 16.19
C ASN A 82 -4.72 -5.31 16.33
N SER A 83 -5.84 -4.65 16.60
CA SER A 83 -5.89 -3.22 16.91
C SER A 83 -6.66 -2.97 18.21
N ASP A 84 -6.38 -1.84 18.85
CA ASP A 84 -7.21 -1.25 19.90
C ASP A 84 -7.93 -0.02 19.33
N GLY A 85 -9.14 -0.24 18.82
CA GLY A 85 -9.85 0.72 17.98
C GLY A 85 -9.09 1.01 16.68
N SER A 86 -8.81 2.29 16.41
CA SER A 86 -8.03 2.74 15.24
C SER A 86 -6.51 2.75 15.48
N ASN A 87 -6.02 2.18 16.58
CA ASN A 87 -4.58 2.10 16.87
C ASN A 87 -4.07 0.67 16.65
N PRO A 88 -2.96 0.47 15.91
CA PRO A 88 -2.29 -0.82 15.84
C PRO A 88 -1.88 -1.31 17.23
N ALA A 89 -2.01 -2.61 17.47
CA ALA A 89 -1.63 -3.24 18.73
C ALA A 89 -0.62 -4.37 18.48
N THR A 90 -1.08 -5.61 18.56
CA THR A 90 -0.22 -6.80 18.46
C THR A 90 -0.36 -7.50 17.12
N PHE A 91 0.63 -8.30 16.75
CA PHE A 91 0.48 -9.30 15.72
C PHE A 91 0.84 -10.68 16.26
N VAL A 92 0.26 -11.72 15.67
CA VAL A 92 0.57 -13.12 15.95
C VAL A 92 0.65 -13.88 14.65
N VAL A 93 1.64 -14.76 14.52
CA VAL A 93 1.88 -15.60 13.34
C VAL A 93 1.60 -17.05 13.69
N ASP A 94 0.91 -17.73 12.78
CA ASP A 94 0.84 -19.18 12.73
C ASP A 94 1.44 -19.62 11.39
N PRO A 95 2.68 -20.11 11.37
CA PRO A 95 3.32 -20.49 10.11
C PRO A 95 2.79 -21.82 9.57
N GLY A 96 2.07 -22.62 10.36
CA GLY A 96 1.72 -24.00 10.01
C GLY A 96 2.96 -24.81 9.61
N ASN A 97 2.95 -25.38 8.40
CA ASN A 97 4.10 -26.09 7.84
C ASN A 97 5.03 -25.21 6.98
N ALA A 98 4.74 -23.91 6.88
CA ALA A 98 5.57 -22.97 6.14
C ALA A 98 6.78 -22.53 6.96
N PRO A 99 7.87 -22.09 6.30
CA PRO A 99 8.96 -21.41 6.99
C PRO A 99 8.44 -20.11 7.62
N ASN A 100 8.75 -19.90 8.89
CA ASN A 100 8.47 -18.61 9.50
C ASN A 100 9.47 -17.56 8.98
N PHE A 101 8.96 -16.50 8.34
CA PHE A 101 9.76 -15.43 7.76
C PHE A 101 9.73 -14.12 8.57
N VAL A 102 9.01 -14.09 9.69
CA VAL A 102 9.02 -13.01 10.69
C VAL A 102 9.08 -13.60 12.10
N ASP A 103 9.00 -12.77 13.14
CA ASP A 103 8.86 -13.24 14.51
C ASP A 103 7.46 -13.84 14.76
N ASP A 104 7.31 -14.74 15.74
CA ASP A 104 6.01 -15.39 16.02
C ASP A 104 4.96 -14.39 16.55
N GLU A 105 5.40 -13.37 17.27
CA GLU A 105 4.53 -12.36 17.86
C GLU A 105 5.27 -11.04 18.14
N GLY A 106 4.48 -9.98 18.32
CA GLY A 106 4.99 -8.68 18.70
C GLY A 106 3.97 -7.58 18.49
N THR A 107 4.45 -6.38 18.16
CA THR A 107 3.64 -5.22 17.82
C THR A 107 3.81 -4.85 16.36
N TRP A 108 2.79 -4.26 15.76
CA TRP A 108 2.86 -3.77 14.38
C TRP A 108 2.46 -2.30 14.31
N LYS A 109 2.92 -1.62 13.27
CA LYS A 109 2.47 -0.26 12.92
C LYS A 109 2.60 -0.03 11.42
N LEU A 110 1.92 1.01 10.94
CA LEU A 110 2.17 1.57 9.62
C LEU A 110 3.24 2.66 9.73
N ASP A 111 4.02 2.87 8.68
CA ASP A 111 4.93 4.01 8.58
C ASP A 111 4.18 5.35 8.57
N ASN A 112 3.00 5.39 7.94
CA ASN A 112 2.13 6.54 7.89
C ASN A 112 0.66 6.09 7.91
N TYR A 113 -0.15 6.65 8.80
CA TYR A 113 -1.56 6.25 8.95
C TYR A 113 -2.51 6.85 7.89
N ASN A 114 -2.08 7.87 7.15
CA ASN A 114 -2.87 8.49 6.08
C ASN A 114 -2.47 7.96 4.69
N TYR A 115 -1.19 7.61 4.52
CA TYR A 115 -0.61 7.17 3.24
C TYR A 115 0.40 6.04 3.47
N PRO A 116 -0.05 4.86 3.93
CA PRO A 116 0.87 3.79 4.31
C PRO A 116 1.61 3.25 3.10
N THR A 117 2.93 3.12 3.23
CA THR A 117 3.78 2.43 2.26
C THR A 117 4.47 1.22 2.84
N THR A 118 4.55 1.11 4.17
CA THR A 118 5.29 0.06 4.85
C THR A 118 4.58 -0.40 6.11
N ILE A 119 4.50 -1.71 6.30
CA ILE A 119 4.15 -2.34 7.57
C ILE A 119 5.44 -2.63 8.33
N LEU A 120 5.48 -2.22 9.59
CA LEU A 120 6.61 -2.40 10.49
C LEU A 120 6.20 -3.38 11.58
N LEU A 121 6.93 -4.49 11.72
CA LEU A 121 6.75 -5.44 12.81
C LEU A 121 7.91 -5.33 13.78
N THR A 122 7.60 -5.29 15.06
CA THR A 122 8.57 -5.25 16.16
C THR A 122 8.30 -6.44 17.06
N LYS A 123 9.24 -7.40 17.09
CA LYS A 123 9.23 -8.54 18.02
C LYS A 123 8.96 -8.13 19.46
N THR A 124 8.25 -8.96 20.22
CA THR A 124 8.14 -8.82 21.68
C THR A 124 9.53 -8.61 22.32
N GLY A 125 9.68 -7.52 23.08
CA GLY A 125 10.93 -7.16 23.75
C GLY A 125 11.98 -6.42 22.90
N ALA A 126 11.75 -6.26 21.59
CA ALA A 126 12.59 -5.41 20.75
C ALA A 126 12.17 -3.94 20.84
N SER A 127 13.13 -3.02 20.72
CA SER A 127 12.87 -1.56 20.68
C SER A 127 12.67 -1.02 19.26
N GLU A 128 13.12 -1.77 18.24
CA GLU A 128 13.11 -1.36 16.83
C GLU A 128 12.44 -2.42 15.95
N PRO A 129 11.86 -2.03 14.79
CA PRO A 129 11.25 -2.98 13.86
C PRO A 129 12.23 -4.05 13.41
N THR A 130 11.87 -5.31 13.66
CA THR A 130 12.63 -6.50 13.25
C THR A 130 12.30 -6.94 11.82
N SER A 131 11.09 -6.59 11.34
CA SER A 131 10.67 -6.85 9.96
C SER A 131 9.99 -5.63 9.35
N ARG A 132 10.19 -5.45 8.04
CA ARG A 132 9.61 -4.37 7.24
C ARG A 132 9.03 -4.96 5.97
N PHE A 133 7.80 -4.59 5.66
CA PHE A 133 7.11 -5.04 4.46
C PHE A 133 6.60 -3.84 3.69
N ALA A 134 7.09 -3.65 2.46
CA ALA A 134 6.54 -2.64 1.58
C ALA A 134 5.14 -3.08 1.11
N LEU A 135 4.19 -2.17 1.13
CA LEU A 135 2.87 -2.35 0.54
C LEU A 135 2.99 -2.10 -0.96
N THR A 136 2.70 -3.10 -1.78
CA THR A 136 2.71 -2.93 -3.25
C THR A 136 1.43 -2.25 -3.75
N GLY A 137 0.44 -2.04 -2.87
CA GLY A 137 -0.72 -1.20 -3.10
C GLY A 137 -1.42 -0.83 -1.79
N PRO A 138 -2.26 0.22 -1.76
CA PRO A 138 -2.96 0.63 -0.56
C PRO A 138 -3.96 -0.44 -0.11
N PRO A 139 -4.06 -0.73 1.21
CA PRO A 139 -5.07 -1.63 1.74
C PRO A 139 -6.48 -1.17 1.35
N ARG A 140 -7.32 -2.15 0.96
CA ARG A 140 -8.69 -1.94 0.49
C ARG A 140 -9.59 -3.06 1.00
N LYS A 141 -10.84 -2.73 1.33
CA LYS A 141 -11.83 -3.71 1.76
C LYS A 141 -12.10 -4.71 0.63
N GLY A 142 -12.03 -6.01 0.94
CA GLY A 142 -12.33 -7.09 -0.02
C GLY A 142 -11.26 -7.30 -1.10
N VAL A 143 -10.09 -6.65 -0.98
CA VAL A 143 -8.95 -6.83 -1.89
C VAL A 143 -7.83 -7.54 -1.12
N PRO A 144 -7.08 -8.46 -1.76
CA PRO A 144 -5.91 -9.05 -1.13
C PRO A 144 -4.90 -7.99 -0.65
N LEU A 145 -4.26 -8.28 0.47
CA LEU A 145 -3.11 -7.53 0.96
C LEU A 145 -1.87 -8.04 0.20
N MET A 146 -1.19 -7.14 -0.51
CA MET A 146 0.02 -7.48 -1.25
C MET A 146 1.20 -6.79 -0.58
N ILE A 147 2.15 -7.60 -0.12
CA ILE A 147 3.33 -7.12 0.61
C ILE A 147 4.60 -7.64 -0.05
N ARG A 148 5.65 -6.83 0.04
CA ARG A 148 6.97 -7.14 -0.50
C ARG A 148 8.00 -7.14 0.60
N PHE A 149 8.79 -8.20 0.64
CA PHE A 149 9.90 -8.37 1.56
C PHE A 149 11.22 -8.40 0.79
N GLU A 150 12.19 -7.61 1.23
CA GLU A 150 13.45 -7.39 0.51
C GLU A 150 14.64 -8.02 1.26
N ARG A 151 15.48 -8.75 0.53
CA ARG A 151 16.69 -9.39 1.05
C ARG A 151 17.92 -8.72 0.46
N TYR A 152 18.67 -8.08 1.34
CA TYR A 152 19.93 -7.43 1.02
C TYR A 152 21.11 -8.31 1.41
N SER A 153 22.16 -8.29 0.59
CA SER A 153 23.48 -8.83 0.93
C SER A 153 24.51 -7.74 0.65
N GLN A 154 25.32 -7.39 1.67
CA GLN A 154 26.33 -6.33 1.56
C GLN A 154 25.78 -5.00 1.01
N GLY A 155 24.53 -4.66 1.35
CA GLY A 155 23.85 -3.45 0.89
C GLY A 155 23.25 -3.53 -0.52
N VAL A 156 23.42 -4.65 -1.22
CA VAL A 156 22.82 -4.89 -2.55
C VAL A 156 21.53 -5.69 -2.38
N LEU A 157 20.43 -5.20 -2.96
CA LEU A 157 19.19 -5.95 -3.06
C LEU A 157 19.40 -7.12 -4.02
N LEU A 158 19.27 -8.35 -3.51
CA LEU A 158 19.46 -9.56 -4.31
C LEU A 158 18.15 -10.25 -4.64
N LEU A 159 17.29 -10.40 -3.64
CA LEU A 159 16.00 -11.06 -3.80
C LEU A 159 14.92 -10.19 -3.17
N SER A 160 13.75 -10.20 -3.78
CA SER A 160 12.53 -9.79 -3.11
C SER A 160 11.48 -10.91 -3.17
N TYR A 161 10.55 -10.89 -2.22
CA TYR A 161 9.44 -11.82 -2.15
C TYR A 161 8.15 -11.01 -2.08
N GLU A 162 7.27 -11.23 -3.04
CA GLU A 162 5.93 -10.66 -3.04
C GLU A 162 4.94 -11.70 -2.54
N TYR A 163 4.30 -11.39 -1.43
CA TYR A 163 3.28 -12.21 -0.80
C TYR A 163 1.91 -11.60 -1.09
N THR A 164 0.99 -12.43 -1.56
CA THR A 164 -0.43 -12.09 -1.65
C THR A 164 -1.16 -12.78 -0.51
N LEU A 165 -1.81 -11.99 0.36
CA LEU A 165 -2.56 -12.47 1.50
C LEU A 165 -4.04 -12.16 1.36
N THR A 166 -4.89 -13.11 1.73
CA THR A 166 -6.34 -12.93 1.76
C THR A 166 -6.86 -12.96 3.20
N LYS A 167 -7.78 -12.05 3.49
CA LYS A 167 -8.42 -11.97 4.80
C LYS A 167 -9.32 -13.20 5.00
N GLN A 168 -9.22 -13.84 6.16
CA GLN A 168 -10.05 -14.99 6.54
C GLN A 168 -11.37 -14.56 7.18
#